data_AF-A0A2M7SCR1-F1
#
_entry.id   AF-A0A2M7SCR1-F1
#
_cell.length_a   1.000
_cell.length_b   1.000
_cell.length_c   1.000
_cell.angle_alpha   90.00
_cell.angle_beta   90.00
_cell.angle_gamma   90.00
#
_symmetry.space_group_name_H-M   'P 1'
#
loop_
_entity.id
_entity.type
_entity.pdbx_description
1 polymer ?
#
loop_
_entity_poly.entity_id
_entity_poly.type
_entity_poly.pdbx_seq_one_letter_code
_entity_poly.pdbx_strand_id
1 'polypeptide(L)'
;MIKLREKGFTLVEIMIVVAIIAILSAIAIPNFMAARSKSRANACKANIRQIDSGLEQYAMDALKTNGDGVSMGNIVPTYIKKTPAC
;
A
#
# COMPACT_ATOMS: atom_id res chain seq x y z
N MET A 1 -43.99 5.35 -34.87
CA MET A 1 -42.72 4.77 -34.37
C MET A 1 -41.62 5.80 -34.60
N ILE A 2 -41.21 6.52 -33.56
CA ILE A 2 -40.25 7.65 -33.69
C ILE A 2 -38.84 7.06 -33.63
N LYS A 3 -38.10 7.09 -34.73
CA LYS A 3 -36.66 6.76 -34.75
C LYS A 3 -35.87 7.97 -34.26
N LEU A 4 -35.29 7.86 -33.06
CA LEU A 4 -34.25 8.79 -32.60
C LEU A 4 -33.03 8.58 -33.50
N ARG A 5 -32.59 9.63 -34.21
CA ARG A 5 -31.34 9.58 -34.99
C ARG A 5 -30.19 9.50 -34.00
N GLU A 6 -29.45 8.40 -34.03
CA GLU A 6 -28.18 8.31 -33.31
C GLU A 6 -27.18 9.30 -33.94
N LYS A 7 -26.70 10.24 -33.13
CA LYS A 7 -25.62 11.15 -33.52
C LYS A 7 -24.30 10.41 -33.36
N GLY A 8 -23.54 10.26 -34.44
CA GLY A 8 -22.18 9.73 -34.40
C GLY A 8 -21.22 10.70 -33.71
N PHE A 9 -20.16 10.15 -33.11
CA PHE A 9 -19.09 10.90 -32.45
C PHE A 9 -18.29 11.73 -33.46
N THR A 10 -17.95 12.97 -33.13
CA THR A 10 -17.07 13.77 -34.01
C THR A 10 -15.60 13.45 -33.75
N LEU A 11 -14.75 13.54 -34.77
CA LEU A 11 -13.30 13.42 -34.61
C LEU A 11 -12.74 14.48 -33.65
N VAL A 12 -13.33 15.67 -33.65
CA VAL A 12 -12.95 16.79 -32.78
C VAL A 12 -13.23 16.46 -31.31
N GLU A 13 -14.37 15.85 -30.99
CA GLU A 13 -14.66 15.40 -29.62
C GLU A 13 -13.62 14.41 -29.11
N ILE A 14 -13.24 13.40 -29.92
CA ILE A 14 -12.21 12.44 -29.48
C ILE A 14 -10.86 13.14 -29.29
N MET A 15 -10.49 14.08 -30.16
CA MET A 15 -9.21 14.78 -30.07
C MET A 15 -9.07 15.57 -28.76
N ILE A 16 -10.11 16.31 -28.38
CA ILE A 16 -10.11 17.11 -27.14
C ILE A 16 -10.06 16.19 -25.91
N VAL A 17 -10.80 15.08 -25.93
CA VAL A 17 -10.83 14.13 -24.81
C VAL A 17 -9.44 13.52 -24.57
N VAL A 18 -8.75 13.05 -25.62
CA VAL A 18 -7.42 12.46 -25.47
C VAL A 18 -6.40 13.50 -25.02
N ALA A 19 -6.51 14.75 -25.49
CA ALA A 19 -5.64 15.84 -25.05
C ALA A 19 -5.78 16.11 -23.54
N ILE A 20 -7.01 16.16 -23.01
CA ILE A 20 -7.25 16.37 -21.57
C ILE A 20 -6.73 15.17 -20.76
N ILE A 21 -6.99 13.94 -21.21
CA ILE A 21 -6.51 12.72 -20.53
C ILE A 21 -4.97 12.70 -20.49
N ALA A 22 -4.30 13.12 -21.55
CA ALA A 22 -2.83 13.18 -21.60
C ALA A 22 -2.26 14.14 -20.55
N ILE A 23 -2.84 15.35 -20.42
CA ILE A 23 -2.42 16.34 -19.42
C ILE A 23 -2.64 15.81 -18.01
N LEU A 24 -3.82 15.26 -17.72
CA LEU A 24 -4.11 14.70 -16.39
C LEU A 24 -3.19 13.53 -16.05
N SER A 25 -2.95 12.62 -17.01
CA SER A 25 -2.11 11.43 -16.81
C SER A 25 -0.66 11.80 -16.57
N ALA A 26 -0.14 12.84 -17.24
CA ALA A 26 1.23 13.31 -17.07
C ALA A 26 1.54 13.74 -15.62
N ILE A 27 0.56 14.31 -14.90
CA ILE A 27 0.69 14.71 -13.49
C ILE A 27 0.35 13.53 -12.57
N ALA A 28 -0.70 12.78 -12.89
CA ALA A 28 -1.22 11.72 -12.02
C ALA A 28 -0.26 10.53 -11.88
N ILE A 29 0.36 10.08 -12.98
CA ILE A 29 1.24 8.90 -12.98
C ILE A 29 2.46 9.06 -12.05
N PRO A 30 3.31 10.11 -12.16
CA PRO A 30 4.48 10.23 -11.30
C PRO A 30 4.08 10.41 -9.83
N ASN A 31 3.02 11.18 -9.55
CA ASN A 31 2.52 11.36 -8.19
C ASN A 31 2.01 10.05 -7.59
N PHE A 32 1.27 9.24 -8.36
CA PHE A 32 0.81 7.93 -7.93
C PHE A 32 1.97 6.97 -7.65
N MET A 33 3.00 6.97 -8.48
CA MET A 33 4.20 6.15 -8.29
C MET A 33 4.94 6.52 -7.00
N ALA A 34 5.14 7.82 -6.75
CA ALA A 34 5.75 8.31 -5.51
C ALA A 34 4.90 7.95 -4.27
N ALA A 35 3.59 8.16 -4.34
CA ALA A 35 2.65 7.80 -3.28
C ALA A 35 2.68 6.29 -2.98
N ARG A 36 2.75 5.45 -4.02
CA ARG A 36 2.84 3.99 -3.87
C ARG A 36 4.15 3.55 -3.22
N SER A 37 5.28 4.13 -3.62
CA SER A 37 6.57 3.88 -2.97
C SER A 37 6.55 4.27 -1.49
N LYS A 38 6.03 5.47 -1.18
CA LYS A 38 5.87 5.95 0.20
C LYS A 38 4.92 5.06 1.02
N SER A 39 3.83 4.58 0.42
CA SER A 39 2.90 3.65 1.06
C SER A 39 3.58 2.33 1.41
N ARG A 40 4.39 1.76 0.51
CA ARG A 40 5.19 0.55 0.79
C ARG A 40 6.18 0.77 1.93
N ALA A 41 6.91 1.88 1.93
CA ALA A 41 7.83 2.22 3.01
C ALA A 41 7.10 2.39 4.35
N ASN A 42 5.92 3.03 4.36
CA ASN A 42 5.12 3.21 5.55
C ASN A 42 4.53 1.89 6.06
N ALA A 43 4.09 1.00 5.16
CA ALA A 43 3.65 -0.34 5.52
C ALA A 43 4.79 -1.13 6.16
N CYS A 44 6.01 -1.06 5.61
CA CYS A 44 7.17 -1.70 6.20
C CYS A 44 7.50 -1.15 7.60
N LYS A 45 7.44 0.18 7.78
CA LYS A 45 7.62 0.80 9.11
C LYS A 45 6.55 0.34 10.11
N ALA A 46 5.29 0.23 9.68
CA ALA A 46 4.21 -0.28 10.51
C ALA A 46 4.43 -1.74 10.90
N ASN A 47 4.92 -2.55 9.96
CA ASN A 47 5.28 -3.95 10.18
C ASN A 47 6.40 -4.10 11.23
N ILE A 48 7.44 -3.27 11.16
CA ILE A 48 8.52 -3.27 12.16
C ILE A 48 7.97 -2.91 13.54
N ARG A 49 7.08 -1.91 13.64
CA ARG A 49 6.43 -1.55 14.91
C ARG A 49 5.57 -2.69 15.47
N GLN A 50 4.91 -3.46 14.60
CA GLN A 50 4.19 -4.66 15.05
C GLN A 50 5.16 -5.70 15.61
N ILE A 51 6.32 -5.88 14.99
CA ILE A 51 7.38 -6.77 15.52
C ILE A 51 7.85 -6.32 16.88
N ASP A 52 8.17 -5.03 17.02
CA ASP A 52 8.63 -4.42 18.25
C ASP A 52 7.61 -4.62 19.39
N SER A 53 6.34 -4.31 19.13
CA SER A 53 5.27 -4.52 20.12
C SER A 53 5.10 -5.99 20.53
N GLY A 54 5.22 -6.93 19.59
CA GLY A 54 5.13 -8.35 19.90
C GLY A 54 6.35 -8.87 20.68
N LEU A 55 7.53 -8.31 20.40
CA LEU A 55 8.76 -8.61 21.12
C LEU A 55 8.70 -8.09 22.56
N GLU A 56 8.26 -6.85 22.76
CA GLU A 56 8.06 -6.27 24.10
C GLU A 56 7.09 -7.12 24.93
N GLN A 57 5.97 -7.53 24.34
CA GLN A 57 4.99 -8.37 25.02
C GLN A 57 5.58 -9.74 25.39
N TYR A 58 6.30 -10.38 24.46
CA TYR A 58 6.99 -11.65 24.74
C TYR A 58 8.06 -11.50 25.84
N ALA A 59 8.84 -10.41 25.81
CA ALA A 59 9.90 -10.18 26.78
C ALA A 59 9.34 -9.98 28.19
N MET A 60 8.21 -9.29 28.32
CA MET A 60 7.49 -9.11 29.57
C MET A 60 6.97 -10.44 30.13
N ASP A 61 6.36 -11.28 29.29
CA ASP A 61 5.82 -12.58 29.72
C ASP A 61 6.93 -13.57 30.10
N ALA A 62 8.05 -13.57 29.37
CA ALA A 62 9.15 -14.50 29.56
C ALA A 62 10.26 -13.97 30.50
N LEU A 63 10.04 -12.82 31.16
CA LEU A 63 10.99 -12.14 32.06
C LEU A 63 12.39 -11.98 31.42
N LYS A 64 12.42 -11.67 30.12
CA LYS A 64 13.65 -11.53 29.34
C LYS A 64 14.26 -10.15 29.54
N THR A 65 15.59 -10.10 29.50
CA THR A 65 16.38 -8.89 29.69
C THR A 65 17.23 -8.60 28.46
N ASN A 66 17.83 -7.41 28.41
CA ASN A 66 18.69 -6.99 27.32
C ASN A 66 19.88 -7.96 27.16
N GLY A 67 19.94 -8.67 26.02
CA GLY A 67 20.99 -9.63 25.71
C GLY A 67 20.52 -11.09 25.67
N ASP A 68 19.29 -11.37 26.11
CA ASP A 68 18.71 -12.70 25.93
C ASP A 68 18.39 -12.95 24.44
N GLY A 69 18.80 -14.13 23.95
CA GLY A 69 18.49 -14.56 22.59
C GLY A 69 16.99 -14.76 22.40
N VAL A 70 16.43 -14.14 21.36
CA VAL A 70 15.02 -14.31 20.99
C VAL A 70 14.92 -14.97 19.62
N SER A 71 14.14 -16.05 19.53
CA SER A 71 13.86 -16.75 18.27
C SER A 71 12.48 -16.37 17.75
N MET A 72 12.36 -16.17 16.43
CA MET A 72 11.09 -15.83 15.78
C MET A 72 10.01 -16.91 15.96
N GLY A 73 10.39 -18.16 16.25
CA GLY A 73 9.46 -19.24 16.57
C GLY A 73 8.77 -19.09 17.94
N ASN A 74 9.26 -18.21 18.82
CA ASN A 74 8.63 -17.94 20.10
C ASN A 74 7.65 -16.76 20.06
N ILE A 75 7.79 -15.88 19.06
CA ILE A 75 6.96 -14.68 18.90
C ILE A 75 5.76 -14.95 17.98
N VAL A 76 5.95 -15.78 16.94
CA VAL A 76 4.91 -16.14 15.97
C VAL A 76 4.40 -17.56 16.27
N PRO A 77 3.07 -17.82 16.31
CA PRO A 77 1.96 -16.91 16.02
C PRO A 77 1.37 -16.19 17.26
N THR A 78 1.88 -16.46 18.46
CA THR A 78 1.23 -16.07 19.73
C THR A 78 1.14 -14.56 19.92
N TYR A 79 2.20 -13.81 19.60
CA TYR A 79 2.27 -12.37 19.80
C TYR A 79 2.13 -11.59 18.49
N ILE A 80 2.44 -12.22 17.36
CA ILE A 80 2.26 -11.66 16.02
C ILE A 80 1.69 -12.73 15.09
N LYS A 81 0.62 -12.40 14.37
CA LYS A 81 -0.12 -13.36 13.53
C LYS A 81 0.69 -14.01 12.41
N LYS A 82 1.65 -13.29 11.84
CA LYS A 82 2.54 -13.75 10.77
C LYS A 82 3.76 -12.85 10.71
N THR A 83 4.94 -13.38 10.38
CA THR A 83 6.14 -12.57 10.11
C THR A 83 5.83 -11.58 8.98
N PRO A 84 5.74 -10.26 9.26
CA PRO A 84 5.40 -9.32 8.23
C PRO A 84 6.62 -9.11 7.33
N ALA A 85 6.40 -9.15 6.01
CA ALA A 85 7.42 -8.92 5.01
C ALA A 85 7.33 -7.50 4.46
N CYS A 86 8.50 -6.95 4.18
CA CYS A 86 8.70 -5.84 3.27
C CYS A 86 9.34 -6.42 1.99
#